data_AF-A0ABD4XVQ9-F1
#
_entry.id   AF-A0ABD4XVQ9-F1
#
_cell.length_a   1.000
_cell.length_b   1.000
_cell.length_c   1.000
_cell.angle_alpha   90.00
_cell.angle_beta   90.00
_cell.angle_gamma   90.00
#
_symmetry.space_group_name_H-M   'P 1'
#
loop_
_entity.id
_entity.type
_entity.pdbx_description
1 polymer ?
#
loop_
_entity_poly.entity_id
_entity_poly.type
_entity_poly.pdbx_seq_one_letter_code
_entity_poly.pdbx_strand_id
1 'polypeptide(L)'
;VDYDSALNSGNWQWVAGTGFDASPFFRVFNPVLQGRKFDPKGNYVRRWIPEIKKLPSTVIHSPWELPRPPKNYPSPIIDHSWAR
;
A
#
# COMPACT_ATOMS: atom_id res chain seq x y z
N VAL A 1 -16.96 -10.21 -11.74
CA VAL A 1 -15.87 -9.57 -12.52
C VAL A 1 -16.47 -8.30 -13.11
N ASP A 2 -15.79 -7.18 -12.95
CA ASP A 2 -16.30 -5.80 -13.10
C ASP A 2 -15.51 -4.97 -14.12
N TYR A 3 -14.74 -5.63 -14.99
CA TYR A 3 -13.97 -4.95 -16.02
C TYR A 3 -14.88 -4.19 -16.99
N ASP A 4 -14.62 -2.90 -17.10
CA ASP A 4 -15.17 -2.01 -18.13
C ASP A 4 -14.02 -1.21 -18.74
N SER A 5 -13.95 -1.15 -20.07
CA SER A 5 -12.84 -0.53 -20.79
C SER A 5 -12.73 0.96 -20.52
N ALA A 6 -13.87 1.66 -20.45
CA ALA A 6 -13.90 3.11 -20.27
C ALA A 6 -13.51 3.49 -18.83
N LEU A 7 -14.08 2.80 -17.84
CA LEU A 7 -13.76 3.00 -16.43
C LEU A 7 -12.30 2.66 -16.13
N ASN A 8 -11.77 1.57 -16.69
CA ASN A 8 -10.36 1.22 -16.52
C ASN A 8 -9.44 2.31 -17.10
N SER A 9 -9.67 2.74 -18.34
CA SER A 9 -8.87 3.81 -18.97
C SER A 9 -8.94 5.13 -18.21
N GLY A 10 -10.12 5.51 -17.69
CA GLY A 10 -10.29 6.71 -16.87
C GLY A 10 -9.55 6.62 -15.53
N ASN A 11 -9.64 5.48 -14.83
CA ASN A 11 -8.94 5.28 -13.56
C ASN A 11 -7.42 5.29 -13.73
N TRP A 12 -6.89 4.69 -14.81
CA TRP A 12 -5.46 4.75 -15.10
C TRP A 12 -5.00 6.18 -15.39
N GLN A 13 -5.79 6.97 -16.11
CA GLN A 13 -5.49 8.38 -16.33
C GLN A 13 -5.44 9.16 -15.00
N TRP A 14 -6.43 8.95 -14.14
CA TRP A 14 -6.51 9.59 -12.82
C TRP A 14 -5.31 9.26 -11.93
N VAL A 15 -4.89 7.99 -11.86
CA VAL A 15 -3.73 7.54 -11.06
C VAL A 15 -2.42 8.09 -11.62
N ALA A 16 -2.28 8.17 -12.95
CA ALA A 16 -1.08 8.70 -13.60
C ALA A 16 -1.00 10.25 -13.55
N GLY A 17 -2.02 10.92 -13.05
CA GLY A 17 -2.11 12.38 -13.05
C GLY A 17 -2.30 13.00 -14.43
N THR A 18 -2.95 12.24 -15.32
CA THR A 18 -3.30 12.67 -16.69
C THR A 18 -4.81 12.76 -16.85
N GLY A 19 -5.29 13.59 -17.77
CA GLY A 19 -6.72 13.74 -18.03
C GLY A 19 -7.41 14.73 -17.10
N PHE A 20 -8.75 14.71 -17.10
CA PHE A 20 -9.58 15.66 -16.38
C PHE A 20 -9.73 15.27 -14.90
N ASP A 21 -9.49 16.22 -13.98
CA ASP A 21 -9.59 16.04 -12.52
C ASP A 21 -8.67 14.93 -11.94
N ALA A 22 -7.50 14.75 -12.54
CA ALA A 22 -6.56 13.72 -12.13
C ALA A 22 -5.87 14.03 -10.79
N SER A 23 -5.47 12.99 -10.06
CA SER A 23 -4.59 13.15 -8.90
C SER A 23 -3.27 13.79 -9.35
N PRO A 24 -2.69 14.77 -8.63
CA PRO A 24 -1.41 15.36 -9.03
C PRO A 24 -0.32 14.31 -9.26
N PHE A 25 0.38 14.37 -10.39
CA PHE A 25 1.37 13.36 -10.82
C PHE A 25 2.52 13.14 -9.83
N PHE A 26 2.86 14.16 -9.04
CA PHE A 26 3.90 14.09 -8.01
C PHE A 26 3.42 13.48 -6.68
N ARG A 27 2.16 13.02 -6.61
CA ARG A 27 1.60 12.42 -5.39
C ARG A 27 2.08 10.98 -5.25
N VAL A 28 3.11 10.78 -4.43
CA VAL A 28 3.52 9.45 -3.97
C VAL A 28 2.85 9.13 -2.64
N PHE A 29 2.03 8.07 -2.60
CA PHE A 29 1.35 7.64 -1.38
C PHE A 29 2.31 6.93 -0.43
N ASN A 30 2.26 7.27 0.86
CA ASN A 30 2.98 6.53 1.89
C ASN A 30 2.17 5.28 2.30
N PRO A 31 2.64 4.06 1.99
CA PRO A 31 1.87 2.83 2.23
C PRO A 31 1.57 2.60 3.71
N VAL A 32 2.46 2.99 4.62
CA VAL A 32 2.26 2.86 6.07
C VAL A 32 1.13 3.77 6.55
N LEU A 33 1.10 5.02 6.08
CA LEU A 33 0.02 5.95 6.42
C LEU A 33 -1.32 5.54 5.82
N GLN A 34 -1.33 5.06 4.57
CA GLN A 34 -2.54 4.53 3.95
C GLN A 34 -3.08 3.31 4.72
N GLY A 35 -2.19 2.38 5.09
CA GLY A 35 -2.54 1.21 5.89
C GLY A 35 -3.14 1.59 7.25
N ARG A 36 -2.51 2.53 7.97
CA ARG A 36 -3.05 3.04 9.25
C ARG A 36 -4.42 3.72 9.10
N LYS A 37 -4.66 4.40 7.98
CA LYS A 37 -5.93 5.10 7.70
C LYS A 37 -7.06 4.15 7.32
N PHE A 38 -6.80 3.22 6.40
CA PHE A 38 -7.84 2.38 5.78
C PHE A 38 -7.94 0.97 6.38
N ASP A 39 -6.89 0.50 7.05
CA ASP A 39 -6.87 -0.77 7.79
C ASP A 39 -6.26 -0.59 9.19
N PRO A 40 -6.87 0.23 10.08
CA PRO A 40 -6.30 0.56 11.39
C PRO A 40 -6.09 -0.66 12.29
N LYS A 41 -6.89 -1.71 12.09
CA LYS A 41 -6.76 -2.97 12.83
C LYS A 41 -5.79 -3.93 12.16
N GLY A 42 -5.44 -3.78 10.88
CA GLY A 42 -4.62 -4.73 10.13
C GLY A 42 -5.39 -5.97 9.65
N ASN A 43 -6.72 -5.94 9.67
CA ASN A 43 -7.54 -7.12 9.36
C ASN A 43 -7.42 -7.54 7.91
N TYR A 44 -7.31 -6.58 6.99
CA TYR A 44 -7.13 -6.86 5.58
C TYR A 44 -5.76 -7.52 5.35
N VAL A 45 -4.71 -6.94 5.92
CA VAL A 45 -3.35 -7.49 5.83
C VAL A 45 -3.30 -8.92 6.41
N ARG A 46 -3.88 -9.16 7.59
CA ARG A 46 -3.93 -10.50 8.22
C ARG A 46 -4.64 -11.56 7.41
N ARG A 47 -5.61 -11.16 6.58
CA ARG A 47 -6.37 -12.07 5.72
C ARG A 47 -5.53 -12.54 4.54
N TRP A 48 -4.75 -11.64 3.95
CA TRP A 48 -4.06 -11.88 2.67
C TRP A 48 -2.57 -12.19 2.82
N ILE A 49 -1.94 -11.78 3.92
CA ILE A 49 -0.50 -11.96 4.20
C ILE A 49 -0.36 -12.75 5.51
N PRO A 50 -0.59 -14.07 5.49
CA PRO A 50 -0.65 -14.90 6.69
C PRO A 50 0.66 -14.96 7.48
N GLU A 51 1.81 -14.77 6.83
CA GLU A 51 3.15 -14.81 7.43
C GLU A 51 3.37 -13.72 8.49
N ILE A 52 2.66 -12.59 8.40
CA ILE A 52 2.72 -11.49 9.38
C ILE A 52 1.44 -11.38 10.23
N LYS A 53 0.53 -12.36 10.13
CA LYS A 53 -0.79 -12.31 10.78
C LYS A 53 -0.72 -12.09 12.30
N LYS A 54 0.32 -12.62 12.94
CA LYS A 54 0.52 -12.57 14.40
C LYS A 54 1.07 -11.23 14.89
N LEU A 55 1.43 -10.32 13.99
CA LEU A 55 1.98 -9.02 14.39
C LEU A 55 0.90 -8.12 15.02
N PRO A 56 1.27 -7.30 16.02
CA PRO A 56 0.41 -6.23 16.52
C PRO A 56 -0.02 -5.27 15.41
N SER A 57 -1.22 -4.70 15.52
CA SER A 57 -1.73 -3.73 14.53
C SER A 57 -0.87 -2.47 14.38
N THR A 58 -0.11 -2.12 15.41
CA THR A 58 0.79 -0.96 15.41
C THR A 58 1.96 -1.10 14.44
N VAL A 59 2.40 -2.33 14.16
CA VAL A 59 3.59 -2.65 13.36
C VAL A 59 3.28 -3.47 12.10
N ILE A 60 2.03 -3.93 11.92
CA ILE A 60 1.65 -4.79 10.79
C ILE A 60 1.83 -4.11 9.42
N HIS A 61 1.81 -2.77 9.38
CA HIS A 61 2.02 -1.99 8.15
C HIS A 61 3.49 -1.61 7.90
N SER A 62 4.39 -1.87 8.85
CA SER A 62 5.84 -1.67 8.71
C SER A 62 6.68 -2.78 9.38
N PRO A 63 6.43 -4.07 9.05
CA PRO A 63 7.06 -5.21 9.71
C PRO A 63 8.59 -5.26 9.57
N TRP A 64 9.16 -4.64 8.53
CA TRP A 64 10.61 -4.55 8.29
C TRP A 64 11.34 -3.62 9.26
N GLU A 65 10.63 -2.72 9.95
CA GLU A 65 11.21 -1.81 10.95
C GLU A 65 11.40 -2.48 12.32
N LEU A 66 10.90 -3.70 12.50
CA LEU A 66 11.06 -4.45 13.74
C LEU A 66 12.53 -4.83 13.97
N PRO A 67 13.03 -4.85 15.22
CA PRO A 67 14.37 -5.32 15.53
C PRO A 67 14.65 -6.76 15.06
N ARG A 68 13.59 -7.56 14.94
CA ARG A 68 13.61 -8.91 14.36
C ARG A 68 12.47 -9.00 13.33
N PRO A 69 12.74 -8.66 12.06
CA PRO A 69 11.73 -8.74 11.00
C PRO A 69 11.24 -10.18 10.80
N PRO A 70 9.99 -10.38 10.32
CA PRO A 70 9.47 -11.72 10.03
C PRO A 70 10.30 -12.43 8.97
N LYS A 71 10.75 -13.66 9.25
CA LYS A 71 11.68 -14.43 8.40
C LYS A 71 11.19 -14.62 6.95
N ASN A 72 9.88 -14.75 6.75
CA ASN A 72 9.27 -15.03 5.45
C ASN A 72 8.60 -13.79 4.83
N TYR A 73 8.92 -12.59 5.32
CA TYR A 73 8.41 -11.34 4.77
C TYR A 73 9.58 -10.51 4.24
N PRO A 74 9.60 -10.16 2.94
CA PRO A 74 10.74 -9.48 2.34
C PRO A 74 10.87 -8.04 2.85
N SER A 75 12.10 -7.51 2.81
CA SER A 75 12.34 -6.09 2.97
C SER A 75 11.73 -5.29 1.81
N PRO A 76 11.37 -4.01 2.01
CA PRO A 76 10.97 -3.13 0.91
C PRO A 76 12.00 -3.14 -0.23
N ILE A 77 11.52 -3.23 -1.47
CA ILE A 77 12.40 -3.26 -2.65
C ILE A 77 13.11 -1.91 -2.83
N ILE A 78 12.41 -0.83 -2.49
CA ILE A 78 12.90 0.54 -2.58
C ILE A 78 12.52 1.27 -1.29
N ASP A 79 13.40 2.16 -0.82
CA ASP A 79 13.09 3.06 0.29
C ASP A 79 12.10 4.15 -0.14
N HIS A 80 11.05 4.36 0.65
CA HIS A 80 9.98 5.30 0.29
C HIS A 80 10.46 6.76 0.24
N SER A 81 11.47 7.14 1.03
CA SER A 81 12.01 8.50 1.00
C SER A 81 12.78 8.79 -0.29
N TRP A 82 13.45 7.78 -0.85
CA TRP A 82 14.12 7.88 -2.14
C TRP A 82 13.13 7.95 -3.31
N ALA A 83 12.01 7.24 -3.23
CA ALA A 83 11.02 7.15 -4.30
C ALA A 83 10.07 8.36 -4.42
N ARG A 84 10.22 9.37 -3.55
CA ARG A 84 9.32 10.53 -3.47
C ARG A 84 9.79 11.69 -4.34
#